data_AF-A0A3N6MTW4-F1
#
_entry.id   AF-A0A3N6MTW4-F1
#
_cell.length_a   1.000
_cell.length_b   1.000
_cell.length_c   1.000
_cell.angle_alpha   90.00
_cell.angle_beta   90.00
_cell.angle_gamma   90.00
#
_symmetry.space_group_name_H-M   'P 1'
#
loop_
_entity.id
_entity.type
_entity.pdbx_description
1 polymer ?
#
loop_
_entity_poly.entity_id
_entity_poly.type
_entity_poly.pdbx_seq_one_letter_code
_entity_poly.pdbx_strand_id
1 'polypeptide(L)' 'MLLIKKLAGMLLLLFGLLMTAIGLSSESSGFTAIGVAFLVAGAIFLVLKIMRRNQGDPL' A
#
# COMPACT_ATOMS: atom_id res chain seq x y z
N MET A 1 10.56 -17.02 -9.47
CA MET A 1 9.93 -16.39 -8.28
C MET A 1 9.79 -14.86 -8.45
N LEU A 2 9.06 -14.39 -9.46
CA LEU A 2 8.97 -12.95 -9.82
C LEU A 2 7.61 -12.30 -9.46
N LEU A 3 6.58 -13.11 -9.20
CA LEU A 3 5.22 -12.64 -8.90
C LEU A 3 5.04 -12.23 -7.43
N ILE A 4 5.64 -12.95 -6.49
CA ILE A 4 5.51 -12.70 -5.04
C ILE A 4 5.95 -11.28 -4.66
N LYS A 5 7.04 -10.76 -5.25
CA LYS A 5 7.49 -9.38 -5.01
C LYS A 5 6.56 -8.32 -5.61
N LYS A 6 5.71 -8.68 -6.59
CA LYS A 6 4.74 -7.74 -7.16
C LYS A 6 3.54 -7.52 -6.23
N LEU A 7 3.18 -8.47 -5.38
CA LEU A 7 1.99 -8.39 -4.53
C LEU A 7 2.16 -7.53 -3.28
N ALA A 8 3.38 -7.36 -2.77
CA ALA A 8 3.61 -6.71 -1.46
C ALA A 8 2.98 -5.31 -1.35
N GLY A 9 3.20 -4.42 -2.32
CA GLY A 9 2.60 -3.07 -2.31
C GLY A 9 1.07 -3.08 -2.42
N MET A 10 0.51 -4.04 -3.16
CA MET A 10 -0.95 -4.16 -3.33
C MET A 10 -1.61 -4.73 -2.08
N LEU A 11 -0.98 -5.70 -1.41
CA LEU A 11 -1.42 -6.22 -0.12
C LEU A 11 -1.35 -5.16 0.98
N LEU A 12 -0.31 -4.30 0.96
CA LEU A 12 -0.18 -3.19 1.91
C LEU A 12 -1.34 -2.19 1.79
N LEU A 13 -1.70 -1.84 0.54
CA LEU A 13 -2.85 -0.97 0.28
C LEU A 13 -4.16 -1.62 0.69
N LEU A 14 -4.34 -2.91 0.39
CA LEU A 14 -5.56 -3.63 0.74
C LEU A 14 -5.74 -3.69 2.27
N PHE A 15 -4.68 -4.00 3.01
CA PHE A 15 -4.69 -3.98 4.47
C PHE A 15 -4.93 -2.58 5.03
N GLY A 16 -4.25 -1.56 4.50
CA GLY A 16 -4.43 -0.18 4.94
C GLY A 16 -5.87 0.30 4.72
N LEU A 17 -6.48 -0.06 3.59
CA LEU A 17 -7.87 0.27 3.29
C LEU A 17 -8.84 -0.40 4.27
N LEU A 18 -8.68 -1.70 4.50
CA LEU A 18 -9.52 -2.45 5.44
C LEU A 18 -9.40 -1.88 6.85
N MET A 19 -8.18 -1.60 7.31
CA MET A 19 -7.93 -1.06 8.65
C MET A 19 -8.48 0.36 8.80
N THR A 20 -8.41 1.19 7.76
CA THR A 20 -9.04 2.52 7.73
C THR A 20 -10.56 2.41 7.78
N ALA A 21 -11.16 1.49 7.01
CA ALA A 21 -12.60 1.28 7.00
C ALA A 21 -13.11 0.77 8.36
N ILE A 22 -12.37 -0.14 9.00
CA ILE A 22 -12.67 -0.63 10.36
C ILE A 22 -12.50 0.49 11.38
N GLY A 23 -11.45 1.31 11.27
CA GLY A 23 -11.24 2.45 12.16
C GLY A 23 -12.37 3.47 12.07
N LEU A 24 -12.83 3.75 10.85
CA LEU A 24 -13.94 4.66 10.61
C LEU A 24 -15.27 4.09 11.13
N SER A 25 -15.53 2.79 10.93
CA SER A 25 -16.77 2.14 11.41
C SER A 25 -16.83 1.95 12.92
N SER A 26 -15.68 1.96 13.60
CA SER A 26 -15.58 1.83 15.06
C SER A 26 -15.35 3.16 15.78
N GLU A 27 -15.40 4.30 15.07
CA GLU A 27 -15.02 5.63 15.56
C GLU A 27 -13.63 5.67 16.23
N SER A 28 -12.76 4.71 15.91
CA SER A 28 -11.42 4.61 16.47
C SER A 28 -10.44 5.42 15.64
N SER A 29 -10.06 6.58 16.16
CA SER A 29 -9.03 7.43 15.57
C SER A 29 -7.69 6.70 15.42
N GLY A 30 -7.35 5.80 16.35
CA GLY A 30 -6.13 5.00 16.31
C GLY A 30 -6.09 4.04 15.11
N PHE A 31 -7.13 3.22 14.92
CA PHE A 31 -7.18 2.31 13.77
C PHE A 31 -7.22 3.05 12.43
N THR A 32 -7.91 4.19 12.39
CA THR A 32 -7.96 5.05 11.21
C THR A 32 -6.56 5.59 10.87
N ALA A 33 -5.82 6.10 11.87
CA ALA A 33 -4.47 6.62 11.67
C ALA A 33 -3.49 5.54 11.20
N ILE A 34 -3.54 4.35 11.79
CA ILE A 34 -2.70 3.21 11.37
C ILE A 34 -3.06 2.81 9.93
N GLY A 35 -4.34 2.69 9.60
CA GLY A 35 -4.79 2.36 8.25
C GLY A 35 -4.30 3.36 7.19
N VAL A 36 -4.39 4.66 7.49
CA VAL A 36 -3.88 5.72 6.62
C VAL A 36 -2.35 5.63 6.47
N ALA A 37 -1.60 5.35 7.53
CA ALA A 37 -0.16 5.17 7.44
C ALA A 37 0.22 3.99 6.52
N PHE A 38 -0.50 2.86 6.62
CA PHE A 38 -0.33 1.72 5.72
C PHE A 38 -0.68 2.06 4.26
N LEU A 39 -1.74 2.85 4.03
CA LEU A 39 -2.10 3.33 2.69
C LEU A 39 -1.00 4.20 2.08
N VAL A 40 -0.46 5.16 2.83
CA VAL A 40 0.63 6.03 2.38
C VAL A 40 1.88 5.21 2.06
N ALA A 41 2.28 4.31 2.95
CA ALA A 41 3.41 3.42 2.72
C ALA A 41 3.21 2.53 1.48
N GLY A 42 1.99 2.01 1.29
CA GLY A 42 1.62 1.18 0.14
C GLY A 42 1.69 1.96 -1.16
N ALA A 43 1.22 3.20 -1.18
CA ALA A 43 1.27 4.10 -2.32
C ALA A 43 2.73 4.43 -2.70
N ILE A 44 3.57 4.76 -1.72
CA ILE A 44 5.01 5.00 -1.94
C ILE A 44 5.68 3.77 -2.57
N PHE A 45 5.41 2.58 -2.02
CA PHE A 45 5.94 1.33 -2.59
C PHE A 45 5.50 1.12 -4.04
N LEU A 46 4.26 1.45 -4.37
CA LEU A 46 3.71 1.34 -5.71
C LEU A 46 4.39 2.31 -6.67
N VAL A 47 4.59 3.56 -6.25
CA VAL A 47 5.32 4.59 -7.01
C VAL A 47 6.77 4.16 -7.26
N LEU A 48 7.50 3.76 -6.22
CA LEU A 48 8.88 3.28 -6.35
C LEU A 48 8.98 2.10 -7.31
N LYS A 49 7.99 1.19 -7.27
CA LYS A 49 7.93 0.04 -8.17
C LYS A 49 7.64 0.44 -9.62
N ILE A 50 6.77 1.44 -9.84
CA ILE A 50 6.52 2.00 -11.19
C ILE A 50 7.80 2.64 -11.72
N MET A 51 8.48 3.47 -10.91
CA MET A 51 9.75 4.09 -11.30
C MET A 51 10.81 3.04 -11.65
N ARG A 52 10.97 2.02 -10.80
CA ARG A 52 11.94 0.94 -11.03
C ARG A 52 11.60 0.09 -12.26
N ARG A 53 10.31 -0.09 -12.56
CA ARG A 53 9.86 -0.72 -13.81
C ARG A 53 10.22 0.15 -15.01
N ASN A 54 9.96 1.46 -14.93
CA ASN A 54 10.23 2.41 -16.00
C ASN A 54 11.73 2.59 -16.29
N GLN A 55 12.59 2.50 -15.26
CA GLN A 55 14.05 2.56 -15.42
C GLN A 55 14.66 1.28 -15.97
N GLY A 56 13.98 0.13 -15.82
CA GLY A 56 14.43 -1.16 -16.34
C GLY A 56 13.95 -1.48 -17.75
N ASP A 57 13.22 -0.56 -18.38
CA ASP A 57 12.70 -0.67 -19.75
C ASP A 57 13.43 0.40 -20.59
N PRO A 58 14.62 0.08 -21.14
CA PRO A 58 15.36 1.00 -21.99
C PRO A 58 14.73 0.92 -23.38
N LEU A 59 13.86 1.88 -23.68
CA LEU A 59 13.77 2.37 -25.06
C LEU A 59 15.03 3.17 -25.37
#